data_AF-A0A7W1NF55-F1
#
_entry.id   AF-A0A7W1NF55-F1
#
_cell.length_a   1.000
_cell.length_b   1.000
_cell.length_c   1.000
_cell.angle_alpha   90.00
_cell.angle_beta   90.00
_cell.angle_gamma   90.00
#
_symmetry.space_group_name_H-M   'P 1'
#
loop_
_entity.id
_entity.type
_entity.pdbx_description
1 polymer ?
#
loop_
_entity_poly.entity_id
_entity_poly.type
_entity_poly.pdbx_seq_one_letter_code
_entity_poly.pdbx_strand_id
1 'polypeptide(L)'
;MRIPAACLVAAIAIIAGCSPRPAGVDDFQILREYGWDMPLADPQAAFNPQNNQVAAHAPDGFAVLDEGGGKQGFFRGQSGREGFWPEWIHGYQFVIGGSANAEKLADGRVVPPTEGLTVISVRDDGTVRERQLARVGFRPRYWAARKRIVAQIENKLWLFDQEGEGEDYGEGFYAVPQRKGDGLAYQETPVFEADHWTAKPVLGRLFVQWGDRNRVSEIPGAVEPSWTATGGVVATALRGDPAKDQPWYHAPTELVHLGGQGHRVETIVA
;
A
#
# COMPACT_ATOMS: atom_id res chain seq x y z
N MET A 1 -16.65 16.99 56.06
CA MET A 1 -17.12 15.70 55.49
C MET A 1 -15.89 14.92 55.04
N ARG A 2 -15.48 13.87 55.77
CA ARG A 2 -14.30 13.06 55.40
C ARG A 2 -14.80 11.93 54.52
N ILE A 3 -14.44 11.96 53.23
CA ILE A 3 -14.70 10.84 52.33
C ILE A 3 -13.83 9.67 52.85
N PRO A 4 -14.43 8.51 53.19
CA PRO A 4 -13.66 7.37 53.68
C PRO A 4 -12.67 6.93 52.60
N ALA A 5 -11.41 6.71 52.95
CA ALA A 5 -10.36 6.28 52.01
C ALA A 5 -10.74 5.01 51.21
N ALA A 6 -11.61 4.16 51.78
CA ALA A 6 -12.17 2.98 51.12
C ALA A 6 -13.02 3.32 49.87
N CYS A 7 -13.73 4.45 49.85
CA CYS A 7 -14.50 4.89 48.69
C CYS A 7 -13.60 5.37 47.54
N LEU A 8 -12.43 5.92 47.84
CA LEU A 8 -11.48 6.39 46.84
C LEU A 8 -10.77 5.21 46.14
N VAL A 9 -10.41 4.17 46.89
CA VAL A 9 -9.78 2.95 46.34
C VAL A 9 -10.76 2.15 45.48
N ALA A 10 -12.03 2.06 45.89
CA ALA A 10 -13.07 1.41 45.07
C ALA A 10 -13.34 2.17 43.76
N ALA A 11 -13.33 3.50 43.77
CA ALA A 11 -13.50 4.31 42.55
C ALA A 11 -12.30 4.17 41.59
N ILE A 12 -11.07 4.08 42.09
CA ILE A 12 -9.87 3.86 41.26
C ILE A 12 -9.87 2.44 40.66
N ALA A 13 -10.30 1.44 41.42
CA ALA A 13 -10.39 0.05 40.93
C ALA A 13 -11.46 -0.15 39.84
N ILE A 14 -12.57 0.60 39.89
CA ILE A 14 -13.63 0.55 38.85
C ILE A 14 -13.16 1.23 37.55
N ILE A 15 -12.33 2.28 37.64
CA ILE A 15 -11.80 2.97 36.45
C ILE A 15 -10.62 2.20 35.81
N ALA A 16 -9.85 1.45 36.61
CA ALA A 16 -8.74 0.63 36.11
C ALA A 16 -9.18 -0.66 35.37
N GLY A 17 -10.47 -1.03 35.43
CA GLY A 17 -11.01 -2.23 34.79
C GLY A 17 -11.52 -2.04 33.36
N CYS A 18 -11.56 -0.82 32.84
CA CYS A 18 -11.98 -0.53 31.46
C CYS A 18 -10.77 -0.47 30.52
N SER A 19 -9.94 -1.52 30.49
CA SER A 19 -9.03 -1.69 29.37
C SER A 19 -9.85 -2.22 28.19
N PRO A 20 -9.94 -1.49 27.06
CA PRO A 20 -10.60 -2.02 25.88
C PRO A 20 -9.94 -3.35 25.50
N ARG A 21 -10.77 -4.38 25.32
CA ARG A 21 -10.34 -5.67 24.81
C ARG A 21 -9.59 -5.41 23.49
N PRO A 22 -8.39 -6.00 23.27
CA PRO A 22 -7.76 -5.96 21.96
C PRO A 22 -8.74 -6.52 20.93
N ALA A 23 -9.02 -5.76 19.88
CA ALA A 23 -9.93 -6.21 18.83
C ALA A 23 -9.41 -7.53 18.25
N GLY A 24 -10.20 -8.60 18.35
CA GLY A 24 -9.94 -9.88 17.72
C GLY A 24 -10.41 -9.90 16.27
N VAL A 25 -10.04 -10.93 15.51
CA VAL A 25 -10.49 -11.12 14.12
C VAL A 25 -12.04 -11.17 14.02
N ASP A 26 -12.70 -11.66 15.06
CA ASP A 26 -14.17 -11.68 15.17
C ASP A 26 -14.81 -10.30 15.38
N ASP A 27 -14.01 -9.28 15.73
CA ASP A 27 -14.50 -7.90 15.90
C ASP A 27 -14.49 -7.12 14.56
N PHE A 28 -14.03 -7.73 13.47
CA PHE A 28 -14.07 -7.13 12.14
C PHE A 28 -15.36 -7.50 11.41
N GLN A 29 -16.11 -6.48 10.99
CA GLN A 29 -17.24 -6.67 10.10
C GLN A 29 -16.74 -6.65 8.65
N ILE A 30 -16.97 -7.74 7.90
CA ILE A 30 -16.83 -7.73 6.44
C ILE A 30 -17.82 -6.71 5.90
N LEU A 31 -17.30 -5.62 5.34
CA LEU A 31 -18.13 -4.56 4.78
C LEU A 31 -18.68 -4.97 3.41
N ARG A 32 -17.88 -5.70 2.61
CA ARG A 32 -18.22 -6.14 1.25
C ARG A 32 -17.47 -7.44 0.93
N GLU A 33 -18.15 -8.32 0.21
CA GLU A 33 -17.57 -9.52 -0.39
C GLU A 33 -17.94 -9.53 -1.87
N TYR A 34 -16.97 -9.81 -2.73
CA TYR A 34 -17.15 -9.79 -4.18
C TYR A 34 -17.00 -11.19 -4.73
N GLY A 35 -18.10 -11.74 -5.27
CA GLY A 35 -18.05 -12.90 -6.14
C GLY A 35 -17.56 -12.46 -7.52
N TRP A 36 -16.35 -12.86 -7.86
CA TRP A 36 -15.71 -12.50 -9.13
C TRP A 36 -15.20 -13.75 -9.83
N ASP A 37 -15.70 -14.02 -11.05
CA ASP A 37 -15.13 -15.04 -11.92
C ASP A 37 -13.73 -14.58 -12.37
N MET A 38 -12.70 -14.94 -11.61
CA MET A 38 -11.31 -14.53 -11.85
C MET A 38 -10.44 -15.78 -12.05
N PRO A 39 -9.69 -15.88 -13.17
CA PRO A 39 -8.82 -17.03 -13.43
C PRO A 39 -7.55 -17.06 -12.57
N LEU A 40 -7.27 -16.02 -11.79
CA LEU A 40 -6.13 -15.92 -10.87
C LEU A 40 -6.54 -16.29 -9.45
N ALA A 41 -5.65 -17.01 -8.75
CA ALA A 41 -5.86 -17.38 -7.35
C ALA A 41 -5.74 -16.18 -6.38
N ASP A 42 -4.88 -15.21 -6.71
CA ASP A 42 -4.70 -13.97 -5.95
C ASP A 42 -4.73 -12.77 -6.91
N PRO A 43 -5.92 -12.26 -7.25
CA PRO A 43 -6.04 -11.06 -8.07
C PRO A 43 -5.73 -9.81 -7.25
N GLN A 44 -4.65 -9.11 -7.59
CA GLN A 44 -4.35 -7.82 -6.98
C GLN A 44 -5.41 -6.80 -7.41
N ALA A 45 -6.37 -6.53 -6.54
CA ALA A 45 -7.53 -5.70 -6.81
C ALA A 45 -7.42 -4.31 -6.16
N ALA A 46 -8.00 -3.32 -6.83
CA ALA A 46 -8.14 -1.95 -6.35
C ALA A 46 -9.59 -1.50 -6.49
N PHE A 47 -10.19 -1.10 -5.36
CA PHE A 47 -11.54 -0.58 -5.31
C PHE A 47 -11.57 0.93 -5.55
N ASN A 48 -12.49 1.37 -6.40
CA ASN A 48 -12.83 2.76 -6.64
C ASN A 48 -14.09 3.15 -5.89
N PRO A 49 -13.98 3.91 -4.80
CA PRO A 49 -15.16 4.34 -4.05
C PRO A 49 -16.00 5.40 -4.78
N GLN A 50 -15.53 6.01 -5.87
CA GLN A 50 -16.26 7.07 -6.57
C GLN A 50 -17.42 6.54 -7.43
N ASN A 51 -17.26 5.36 -8.00
CA ASN A 51 -18.24 4.74 -8.89
C ASN A 51 -18.49 3.26 -8.60
N ASN A 52 -18.00 2.75 -7.46
CA ASN A 52 -18.12 1.35 -7.05
C ASN A 52 -17.58 0.37 -8.10
N GLN A 53 -16.45 0.72 -8.72
CA GLN A 53 -15.74 -0.18 -9.61
C GLN A 53 -14.59 -0.87 -8.90
N VAL A 54 -14.30 -2.11 -9.27
CA VAL A 54 -13.09 -2.83 -8.87
C VAL A 54 -12.29 -3.12 -10.12
N ALA A 55 -11.01 -2.74 -10.13
CA ALA A 55 -10.06 -3.15 -11.15
C ALA A 55 -9.11 -4.19 -10.56
N ALA A 56 -8.78 -5.24 -11.29
CA ALA A 56 -7.72 -6.16 -10.90
C ALA A 56 -6.92 -6.63 -12.09
N HIS A 57 -5.71 -7.07 -11.79
CA HIS A 57 -4.91 -7.86 -12.70
C HIS A 57 -5.69 -9.09 -13.19
N ALA A 58 -5.56 -9.39 -14.48
CA ALA A 58 -6.03 -10.60 -15.12
C ALA A 58 -4.98 -11.06 -16.15
N PRO A 59 -4.95 -12.34 -16.55
CA PRO A 59 -4.04 -12.82 -17.57
C PRO A 59 -4.16 -11.97 -18.84
N ASP A 60 -3.02 -11.59 -19.42
CA ASP A 60 -2.92 -10.73 -20.60
C ASP A 60 -3.57 -9.34 -20.46
N GLY A 61 -3.85 -8.84 -19.26
CA GLY A 61 -4.41 -7.50 -19.08
C GLY A 61 -5.02 -7.25 -17.70
N PHE A 62 -6.30 -6.89 -17.67
CA PHE A 62 -7.01 -6.55 -16.45
C PHE A 62 -8.51 -6.81 -16.60
N ALA A 63 -9.19 -6.91 -15.46
CA ALA A 63 -10.63 -7.02 -15.40
C ALA A 63 -11.21 -5.86 -14.58
N VAL A 64 -12.37 -5.37 -15.01
CA VAL A 64 -13.12 -4.33 -14.31
C VAL A 64 -14.51 -4.86 -13.99
N LEU A 65 -14.86 -4.82 -12.71
CA LEU A 65 -16.17 -5.15 -12.18
C LEU A 65 -16.87 -3.85 -11.77
N ASP A 66 -18.05 -3.59 -12.33
CA ASP A 66 -18.96 -2.55 -11.87
C ASP A 66 -19.97 -3.15 -10.89
N GLU A 67 -19.86 -2.80 -9.61
CA GLU A 67 -20.72 -3.30 -8.53
C GLU A 67 -22.19 -2.92 -8.74
N GLY A 68 -22.46 -1.69 -9.21
CA GLY A 68 -23.82 -1.19 -9.38
C GLY A 68 -24.55 -1.83 -10.56
N GLY A 69 -23.79 -2.22 -11.59
CA GLY A 69 -24.30 -2.85 -12.79
C GLY A 69 -24.22 -4.38 -12.83
N GLY A 70 -23.45 -5.01 -11.93
CA GLY A 70 -23.11 -6.43 -11.99
C GLY A 70 -22.35 -6.81 -13.27
N LYS A 71 -21.75 -5.83 -13.95
CA LYS A 71 -21.08 -6.03 -15.24
C LYS A 71 -19.61 -6.24 -15.01
N GLN A 72 -19.10 -7.34 -15.54
CA GLN A 72 -17.68 -7.66 -15.57
C GLN A 72 -17.17 -7.58 -17.00
N GLY A 73 -16.12 -6.79 -17.20
CA GLY A 73 -15.37 -6.73 -18.45
C GLY A 73 -13.97 -7.27 -18.27
N PHE A 74 -13.55 -8.16 -19.16
CA PHE A 74 -12.14 -8.53 -19.31
C PHE A 74 -11.56 -7.74 -20.47
N PHE A 75 -10.45 -7.08 -20.22
CA PHE A 75 -9.75 -6.29 -21.21
C PHE A 75 -8.35 -6.86 -21.35
N ARG A 76 -8.08 -7.42 -22.54
CA ARG A 76 -6.71 -7.74 -22.91
C ARG A 76 -5.96 -6.43 -23.14
N GLY A 77 -4.79 -6.32 -22.53
CA GLY A 77 -3.86 -5.23 -22.76
C GLY A 77 -3.61 -5.11 -24.26
N GLN A 78 -3.86 -3.95 -24.85
CA GLN A 78 -3.56 -3.70 -26.27
C GLN A 78 -2.07 -3.88 -26.58
N SER A 79 -1.23 -3.68 -25.56
CA SER A 79 0.22 -3.89 -25.62
C SER A 79 0.64 -5.36 -25.51
N GLY A 80 -0.27 -6.30 -25.22
CA GLY A 80 0.05 -7.69 -24.90
C GLY A 80 0.86 -7.86 -23.61
N ARG A 81 0.90 -6.82 -22.77
CA ARG A 81 1.59 -6.82 -21.48
C ARG A 81 0.63 -7.18 -20.37
N GLU A 82 1.12 -7.94 -19.40
CA GLU A 82 0.40 -8.17 -18.16
C GLU A 82 0.41 -6.89 -17.31
N GLY A 83 -0.75 -6.49 -16.81
CA GLY A 83 -0.91 -5.29 -16.01
C GLY A 83 -1.05 -5.64 -14.54
N PHE A 84 -0.08 -5.24 -13.72
CA PHE A 84 -0.11 -5.51 -12.28
C PHE A 84 -0.41 -4.24 -11.48
N TRP A 85 -0.85 -4.44 -10.24
CA TRP A 85 -0.98 -3.38 -9.23
C TRP A 85 -1.83 -2.19 -9.69
N PRO A 86 -3.12 -2.40 -10.03
CA PRO A 86 -3.97 -1.28 -10.40
C PRO A 86 -4.10 -0.28 -9.25
N GLU A 87 -4.14 0.98 -9.60
CA GLU A 87 -4.32 2.09 -8.67
C GLU A 87 -5.18 3.17 -9.31
N TRP A 88 -6.29 3.50 -8.66
CA TRP A 88 -7.22 4.50 -9.19
C TRP A 88 -6.68 5.92 -9.06
N ILE A 89 -6.68 6.64 -10.19
CA ILE A 89 -6.37 8.07 -10.25
C ILE A 89 -7.66 8.85 -9.97
N HIS A 90 -8.75 8.47 -10.63
CA HIS A 90 -10.11 8.98 -10.44
C HIS A 90 -11.15 8.05 -11.06
N GLY A 91 -12.44 8.40 -10.98
CA GLY A 91 -13.61 7.61 -11.42
C GLY A 91 -13.39 6.71 -12.64
N TYR A 92 -12.95 7.28 -13.74
CA TYR A 92 -12.83 6.59 -15.03
C TYR A 92 -11.38 6.26 -15.44
N GLN A 93 -10.41 6.39 -14.54
CA GLN A 93 -9.00 6.18 -14.87
C GLN A 93 -8.21 5.59 -13.72
N PHE A 94 -7.41 4.58 -14.05
CA PHE A 94 -6.44 3.98 -13.15
C PHE A 94 -5.11 3.79 -13.87
N VAL A 95 -4.04 3.63 -13.09
CA VAL A 95 -2.72 3.27 -13.56
C VAL A 95 -2.44 1.83 -13.17
N ILE A 96 -1.76 1.10 -14.04
CA ILE A 96 -1.15 -0.20 -13.78
C ILE A 96 0.37 -0.08 -13.89
N GLY A 97 1.09 -0.84 -13.10
CA GLY A 97 2.55 -0.93 -13.14
C GLY A 97 3.05 -2.25 -13.73
N GLY A 98 4.36 -2.38 -13.80
CA GLY A 98 5.03 -3.62 -14.18
C GLY A 98 4.81 -4.75 -13.17
N SER A 99 5.05 -5.98 -13.61
CA SER A 99 4.93 -7.20 -12.81
C SER A 99 5.95 -7.31 -11.67
N ALA A 100 7.15 -6.78 -11.91
CA ALA A 100 8.27 -6.80 -10.98
C ALA A 100 8.97 -5.44 -10.90
N ASN A 101 9.81 -5.24 -9.88
CA ASN A 101 10.72 -4.09 -9.83
C ASN A 101 12.06 -4.35 -10.53
N ALA A 102 12.45 -5.62 -10.64
CA ALA A 102 13.71 -6.06 -11.22
C ALA A 102 13.57 -7.42 -11.89
N GLU A 103 14.38 -7.62 -12.93
CA GLU A 103 14.60 -8.88 -13.61
C GLU A 103 16.07 -9.29 -13.48
N LYS A 104 16.30 -10.57 -13.17
CA LYS A 104 17.65 -11.14 -13.18
C LYS A 104 17.91 -11.79 -14.55
N LEU A 105 18.88 -11.24 -15.27
CA LEU A 105 19.32 -11.76 -16.56
C LEU A 105 20.11 -13.06 -16.42
N ALA A 106 20.24 -13.82 -17.51
CA ALA A 106 20.98 -15.08 -17.55
C ALA A 106 22.47 -14.93 -17.16
N ASP A 107 23.05 -13.74 -17.38
CA ASP A 107 24.43 -13.40 -16.99
C ASP A 107 24.55 -12.97 -15.51
N GLY A 108 23.45 -12.99 -14.77
CA GLY A 108 23.38 -12.65 -13.35
C GLY A 108 23.18 -11.16 -13.05
N ARG A 109 23.17 -10.28 -14.07
CA ARG A 109 22.86 -8.85 -13.87
C ARG A 109 21.39 -8.68 -13.47
N VAL A 110 21.14 -7.71 -12.60
CA VAL A 110 19.80 -7.28 -12.21
C VAL A 110 19.49 -5.97 -12.94
N VAL A 111 18.39 -5.91 -13.67
CA VAL A 111 17.97 -4.75 -14.46
C VAL A 111 16.51 -4.41 -14.18
N PRO A 112 16.10 -3.14 -14.28
CA PRO A 112 14.69 -2.79 -14.18
C PRO A 112 13.92 -3.38 -15.38
N PRO A 113 12.70 -3.90 -15.18
CA PRO A 113 11.89 -4.42 -16.27
C PRO A 113 11.48 -3.30 -17.22
N THR A 114 11.16 -3.69 -18.45
CA THR A 114 10.68 -2.74 -19.49
C THR A 114 9.17 -2.52 -19.46
N GLU A 115 8.50 -3.21 -18.54
CA GLU A 115 7.09 -3.03 -18.20
C GLU A 115 6.95 -1.80 -17.30
N GLY A 116 6.54 -0.69 -17.89
CA GLY A 116 6.36 0.56 -17.17
C GLY A 116 4.92 0.84 -16.78
N LEU A 117 4.67 2.11 -16.44
CA LEU A 117 3.33 2.57 -16.08
C LEU A 117 2.45 2.72 -17.32
N THR A 118 1.24 2.17 -17.25
CA THR A 118 0.21 2.36 -18.27
C THR A 118 -1.05 2.91 -17.62
N VAL A 119 -1.60 3.96 -18.21
CA VAL A 119 -2.85 4.56 -17.79
C VAL A 119 -3.98 3.95 -18.60
N ILE A 120 -4.96 3.43 -17.88
CA ILE A 120 -6.18 2.83 -18.41
C ILE A 120 -7.33 3.79 -18.18
N SER A 121 -8.08 4.10 -19.23
CA SER A 121 -9.31 4.88 -19.13
C SER A 121 -10.51 4.05 -19.54
N VAL A 122 -11.49 3.90 -18.64
CA VAL A 122 -12.72 3.14 -18.84
C VAL A 122 -13.86 4.13 -18.97
N ARG A 123 -14.48 4.20 -20.15
CA ARG A 123 -15.64 5.06 -20.41
C ARG A 123 -16.94 4.38 -19.99
N ASP A 124 -17.98 5.18 -19.76
CA ASP A 124 -19.31 4.71 -19.38
C ASP A 124 -19.94 3.78 -20.44
N ASP A 125 -19.56 3.93 -21.71
CA ASP A 125 -19.97 3.06 -22.82
C ASP A 125 -19.22 1.72 -22.85
N GLY A 126 -18.34 1.46 -21.89
CA GLY A 126 -17.48 0.27 -21.80
C GLY A 126 -16.23 0.35 -22.67
N THR A 127 -16.00 1.46 -23.39
CA THR A 127 -14.80 1.63 -24.20
C THR A 127 -13.58 1.83 -23.31
N VAL A 128 -12.54 1.04 -23.58
CA VAL A 128 -11.26 1.12 -22.89
C VAL A 128 -10.21 1.77 -23.78
N ARG A 129 -9.41 2.66 -23.19
CA ARG A 129 -8.22 3.25 -23.82
C ARG A 129 -7.01 3.03 -22.94
N GLU A 130 -5.92 2.63 -23.57
CA GLU A 130 -4.62 2.46 -22.93
C GLU A 130 -3.66 3.53 -23.43
N ARG A 131 -2.87 4.08 -22.52
CA ARG A 131 -1.78 4.98 -22.85
C ARG A 131 -0.59 4.64 -21.98
N GLN A 132 0.54 4.32 -22.61
CA GLN A 132 1.79 4.19 -21.88
C GLN A 132 2.14 5.56 -21.27
N LEU A 133 2.29 5.59 -19.95
CA LEU A 133 2.69 6.78 -19.21
C LEU A 133 4.21 6.82 -19.04
N ALA A 134 4.81 5.70 -18.67
CA ALA A 134 6.25 5.57 -18.50
C ALA A 134 6.74 4.21 -19.02
N ARG A 135 8.04 4.12 -19.32
CA ARG A 135 8.68 2.86 -19.75
C ARG A 135 9.12 1.97 -18.59
N VAL A 136 9.09 2.50 -17.38
CA VAL A 136 9.49 1.87 -16.12
C VAL A 136 8.50 2.29 -15.03
N GLY A 137 8.42 1.51 -13.96
CA GLY A 137 7.61 1.82 -12.79
C GLY A 137 6.86 0.61 -12.26
N PHE A 138 7.07 0.34 -10.98
CA PHE A 138 6.49 -0.78 -10.24
C PHE A 138 5.60 -0.28 -9.10
N ARG A 139 4.50 -1.01 -8.82
CA ARG A 139 3.51 -0.73 -7.75
C ARG A 139 3.12 0.75 -7.64
N PRO A 140 2.47 1.33 -8.67
CA PRO A 140 2.07 2.73 -8.62
C PRO A 140 1.10 3.02 -7.48
N ARG A 141 1.22 4.20 -6.86
CA ARG A 141 0.24 4.79 -5.95
C ARG A 141 -0.12 6.20 -6.38
N TYR A 142 -1.40 6.55 -6.32
CA TYR A 142 -1.83 7.88 -6.69
C TYR A 142 -1.75 8.83 -5.49
N TRP A 143 -0.95 9.88 -5.62
CA TRP A 143 -0.80 10.92 -4.61
C TRP A 143 -1.71 12.10 -4.92
N ALA A 144 -2.97 11.98 -4.50
CA ALA A 144 -4.04 12.92 -4.84
C ALA A 144 -3.72 14.39 -4.50
N ALA A 145 -3.11 14.65 -3.33
CA ALA A 145 -2.74 16.00 -2.91
C ALA A 145 -1.76 16.68 -3.87
N ARG A 146 -0.84 15.91 -4.47
CA ARG A 146 0.16 16.40 -5.41
C ARG A 146 -0.23 16.22 -6.88
N LYS A 147 -1.31 15.49 -7.15
CA LYS A 147 -1.72 15.07 -8.52
C LYS A 147 -0.55 14.41 -9.26
N ARG A 148 0.10 13.45 -8.59
CA ARG A 148 1.23 12.68 -9.11
C ARG A 148 1.00 11.20 -8.87
N ILE A 149 1.64 10.36 -9.66
CA ILE A 149 1.75 8.93 -9.42
C ILE A 149 3.13 8.69 -8.84
N VAL A 150 3.21 8.13 -7.63
CA VAL A 150 4.48 7.61 -7.12
C VAL A 150 4.63 6.17 -7.58
N ALA A 151 5.79 5.80 -8.08
CA ALA A 151 6.12 4.42 -8.44
C ALA A 151 7.55 4.11 -8.05
N GLN A 152 7.83 2.82 -7.86
CA GLN A 152 9.15 2.33 -7.55
C GLN A 152 9.93 2.02 -8.84
N ILE A 153 11.21 2.40 -8.87
CA ILE A 153 12.16 2.02 -9.91
C ILE A 153 13.45 1.67 -9.18
N GLU A 154 13.82 0.39 -9.18
CA GLU A 154 14.97 -0.10 -8.42
C GLU A 154 14.83 0.25 -6.93
N ASN A 155 15.82 0.89 -6.31
CA ASN A 155 15.76 1.36 -4.93
C ASN A 155 15.22 2.78 -4.77
N LYS A 156 14.58 3.34 -5.81
CA LYS A 156 14.11 4.73 -5.83
C LYS A 156 12.61 4.83 -5.98
N LEU A 157 12.08 5.89 -5.40
CA LEU A 157 10.75 6.38 -5.64
C LEU A 157 10.81 7.46 -6.71
N TRP A 158 9.93 7.37 -7.69
CA TRP A 158 9.77 8.37 -8.75
C TRP A 158 8.37 8.95 -8.73
N LEU A 159 8.25 10.25 -8.98
CA LEU A 159 6.97 10.91 -9.17
C LEU A 159 6.75 11.18 -10.65
N PHE A 160 5.62 10.70 -11.17
CA PHE A 160 5.18 10.95 -12.54
C PHE A 160 3.99 11.90 -12.54
N ASP A 161 3.99 12.86 -13.45
CA ASP A 161 2.80 13.67 -13.75
C ASP A 161 1.83 12.95 -14.69
N GLN A 162 0.83 13.68 -15.21
CA GLN A 162 -0.19 13.09 -16.08
C GLN A 162 0.33 12.85 -17.49
N GLU A 163 1.34 13.63 -17.89
CA GLU A 163 2.01 13.60 -19.18
C GLU A 163 3.02 12.45 -19.25
N GLY A 164 3.55 12.02 -18.11
CA GLY A 164 4.54 10.94 -17.98
C GLY A 164 5.95 11.45 -17.69
N GLU A 165 6.10 12.75 -17.42
CA GLU A 165 7.38 13.32 -16.98
C GLU A 165 7.65 12.86 -15.55
N GLY A 166 8.82 12.25 -15.37
CA GLY A 166 9.24 11.65 -14.10
C GLY A 166 10.31 12.48 -13.40
N GLU A 167 10.20 12.63 -12.09
CA GLU A 167 11.26 13.15 -11.23
C GLU A 167 11.67 12.14 -10.14
N ASP A 168 12.96 12.07 -9.83
CA ASP A 168 13.49 11.29 -8.71
C ASP A 168 13.02 11.92 -7.39
N TYR A 169 12.33 11.14 -6.56
CA TYR A 169 11.89 11.58 -5.25
C TYR A 169 12.95 11.35 -4.17
N GLY A 170 13.70 10.26 -4.30
CA GLY A 170 14.62 9.73 -3.30
C GLY A 170 14.57 8.21 -3.19
N GLU A 171 15.42 7.65 -2.34
CA GLU A 171 15.46 6.20 -2.09
C GLU A 171 14.25 5.73 -1.28
N GLY A 172 13.76 4.54 -1.57
CA GLY A 172 12.68 3.91 -0.82
C GLY A 172 11.89 2.88 -1.61
N PHE A 173 11.09 2.10 -0.89
CA PHE A 173 10.30 0.99 -1.41
C PHE A 173 8.82 1.10 -0.99
N TYR A 174 7.93 0.60 -1.84
CA TYR A 174 6.48 0.46 -1.61
C TYR A 174 5.83 1.68 -0.97
N ALA A 175 6.00 2.83 -1.61
CA ALA A 175 5.43 4.07 -1.13
C ALA A 175 3.90 3.98 -0.97
N VAL A 176 3.37 4.59 0.09
CA VAL A 176 1.94 4.73 0.39
C VAL A 176 1.67 6.21 0.68
N PRO A 177 1.18 6.97 -0.30
CA PRO A 177 0.79 8.36 -0.12
C PRO A 177 -0.39 8.52 0.83
N GLN A 178 -0.40 9.64 1.55
CA GLN A 178 -1.55 10.02 2.36
C GLN A 178 -2.71 10.42 1.45
N ARG A 179 -3.84 9.72 1.56
CA ARG A 179 -5.02 9.94 0.69
C ARG A 179 -5.51 11.40 0.67
N LYS A 180 -5.46 12.07 1.83
CA LYS A 180 -5.89 13.46 2.01
C LYS A 180 -4.77 14.31 2.61
N GLY A 181 -3.60 14.32 1.98
CA GLY A 181 -2.52 15.22 2.38
C GLY A 181 -1.19 14.94 1.67
N ASP A 182 -0.18 15.70 2.08
CA ASP A 182 1.17 15.63 1.54
C ASP A 182 2.07 14.64 2.32
N GLY A 183 1.48 13.74 3.09
CA GLY A 183 2.22 12.66 3.74
C GLY A 183 2.63 11.55 2.76
N LEU A 184 3.75 10.89 3.05
CA LEU A 184 4.22 9.71 2.33
C LEU A 184 4.85 8.73 3.31
N ALA A 185 4.40 7.48 3.31
CA ALA A 185 5.05 6.40 4.06
C ALA A 185 5.77 5.46 3.08
N TYR A 186 6.97 5.00 3.39
CA TYR A 186 7.74 4.12 2.52
C TYR A 186 8.78 3.31 3.31
N GLN A 187 9.19 2.17 2.79
CA GLN A 187 10.15 1.27 3.42
C GLN A 187 11.58 1.60 2.98
N GLU A 188 12.54 1.39 3.87
CA GLU A 188 13.97 1.51 3.60
C GLU A 188 14.50 0.38 2.73
N THR A 189 13.98 -0.84 2.94
CA THR A 189 14.42 -2.07 2.29
C THR A 189 13.23 -2.79 1.67
N PRO A 190 13.43 -3.54 0.58
CA PRO A 190 12.38 -4.39 0.04
C PRO A 190 12.08 -5.55 1.01
N VAL A 191 10.81 -5.88 1.15
CA VAL A 191 10.31 -6.96 2.04
C VAL A 191 9.46 -7.97 1.24
N PHE A 192 8.87 -7.55 0.12
CA PHE A 192 8.07 -8.43 -0.76
C PHE A 192 8.89 -9.10 -1.86
N GLU A 193 10.08 -8.57 -2.15
CA GLU A 193 10.98 -9.08 -3.18
C GLU A 193 12.39 -9.22 -2.63
N ALA A 194 13.24 -9.97 -3.33
CA ALA A 194 14.63 -10.12 -2.96
C ALA A 194 15.36 -8.77 -3.01
N ASP A 195 16.17 -8.48 -1.99
CA ASP A 195 17.00 -7.29 -2.02
C ASP A 195 18.18 -7.46 -2.98
N HIS A 196 18.17 -6.66 -4.04
CA HIS A 196 19.25 -6.60 -5.03
C HIS A 196 20.09 -5.31 -4.93
N TRP A 197 19.71 -4.38 -4.05
CA TRP A 197 20.19 -3.00 -4.14
C TRP A 197 20.80 -2.48 -2.84
N THR A 198 20.17 -2.79 -1.70
CA THR A 198 20.51 -2.08 -0.46
C THR A 198 21.63 -2.76 0.33
N ALA A 199 21.75 -4.08 0.19
CA ALA A 199 22.66 -4.91 1.00
C ALA A 199 22.47 -4.71 2.51
N LYS A 200 21.25 -4.30 2.92
CA LYS A 200 20.86 -4.08 4.32
C LYS A 200 20.10 -5.30 4.85
N PRO A 201 19.97 -5.44 6.18
CA PRO A 201 19.09 -6.45 6.77
C PRO A 201 17.64 -6.28 6.31
N VAL A 202 16.91 -7.39 6.17
CA VAL A 202 15.55 -7.48 5.62
C VAL A 202 14.52 -6.66 6.40
N LEU A 203 14.73 -6.45 7.70
CA LEU A 203 13.80 -5.79 8.62
C LEU A 203 14.11 -4.30 8.79
N GLY A 204 14.36 -3.58 7.68
CA GLY A 204 14.69 -2.15 7.68
C GLY A 204 13.65 -1.25 8.37
N ARG A 205 13.73 0.07 8.14
CA ARG A 205 12.81 1.02 8.78
C ARG A 205 11.66 1.39 7.85
N LEU A 206 10.50 1.64 8.45
CA LEU A 206 9.45 2.41 7.80
C LEU A 206 9.71 3.90 8.05
N PHE A 207 9.80 4.68 6.99
CA PHE A 207 9.82 6.14 7.06
C PHE A 207 8.40 6.68 6.86
N VAL A 208 8.01 7.64 7.69
CA VAL A 208 6.76 8.39 7.56
C VAL A 208 7.10 9.87 7.43
N GLN A 209 6.97 10.40 6.23
CA GLN A 209 7.14 11.81 5.94
C GLN A 209 5.82 12.57 6.12
N TRP A 210 5.85 13.67 6.88
CA TRP A 210 4.70 14.46 7.29
C TRP A 210 4.61 15.79 6.53
N GLY A 211 4.07 15.76 5.31
CA GLY A 211 3.83 16.96 4.50
C GLY A 211 5.10 17.60 3.93
N ASP A 212 5.93 18.14 4.82
CA ASP A 212 7.28 18.61 4.54
C ASP A 212 8.26 17.42 4.49
N ARG A 213 9.14 17.41 3.48
CA ARG A 213 10.17 16.38 3.30
C ARG A 213 11.14 16.30 4.47
N ASN A 214 11.35 17.39 5.22
CA ASN A 214 12.26 17.40 6.37
C ASN A 214 11.63 16.83 7.65
N ARG A 215 10.33 16.53 7.63
CA ARG A 215 9.58 16.06 8.79
C ARG A 215 9.35 14.56 8.66
N VAL A 216 10.33 13.76 9.08
CA VAL A 216 10.29 12.30 8.96
C VAL A 216 10.27 11.64 10.34
N SER A 217 9.34 10.71 10.53
CA SER A 217 9.34 9.76 11.64
C SER A 217 9.80 8.39 11.16
N GLU A 218 10.39 7.61 12.05
CA GLU A 218 10.84 6.24 11.75
C GLU A 218 10.10 5.24 12.64
N ILE A 219 9.69 4.13 12.05
CA ILE A 219 9.16 2.96 12.77
C ILE A 219 10.05 1.76 12.43
N PRO A 220 10.96 1.34 13.33
CA PRO A 220 11.88 0.24 13.06
C PRO A 220 11.15 -1.10 12.84
N GLY A 221 11.58 -1.86 11.84
CA GLY A 221 11.03 -3.19 11.54
C GLY A 221 9.57 -3.18 11.09
N ALA A 222 9.02 -2.01 10.73
CA ALA A 222 7.63 -1.90 10.31
C ALA A 222 7.46 -1.99 8.79
N VAL A 223 6.38 -2.63 8.37
CA VAL A 223 6.00 -2.88 6.99
C VAL A 223 4.50 -2.59 6.79
N GLU A 224 4.05 -2.57 5.53
CA GLU A 224 2.64 -2.39 5.16
C GLU A 224 1.95 -1.21 5.84
N PRO A 225 2.46 0.03 5.68
CA PRO A 225 1.83 1.19 6.27
C PRO A 225 0.45 1.45 5.64
N SER A 226 -0.50 1.87 6.47
CA SER A 226 -1.78 2.42 6.06
C SER A 226 -2.07 3.71 6.81
N TRP A 227 -2.50 4.73 6.08
CA TRP A 227 -2.90 6.00 6.68
C TRP A 227 -4.27 5.88 7.33
N THR A 228 -4.38 6.35 8.57
CA THR A 228 -5.66 6.44 9.27
C THR A 228 -6.46 7.64 8.77
N ALA A 229 -7.78 7.63 9.03
CA ALA A 229 -8.66 8.75 8.67
C ALA A 229 -8.30 10.07 9.38
N THR A 230 -7.65 10.00 10.54
CA THR A 230 -7.16 11.15 11.31
C THR A 230 -5.78 11.62 10.87
N GLY A 231 -5.17 10.94 9.91
CA GLY A 231 -3.87 11.28 9.35
C GLY A 231 -2.69 10.63 10.05
N GLY A 232 -2.89 9.73 11.02
CA GLY A 232 -1.82 8.88 11.56
C GLY A 232 -1.46 7.72 10.63
N VAL A 233 -0.53 6.86 11.05
CA VAL A 233 -0.12 5.65 10.32
C VAL A 233 -0.26 4.43 11.21
N VAL A 234 -0.89 3.38 10.69
CA VAL A 234 -0.84 2.02 11.26
C VAL A 234 0.09 1.19 10.38
N ALA A 235 0.91 0.34 10.99
CA ALA A 235 1.82 -0.55 10.27
C ALA A 235 1.99 -1.87 11.04
N THR A 236 2.48 -2.89 10.34
CA THR A 236 2.84 -4.18 10.94
C THR A 236 4.32 -4.14 11.33
N ALA A 237 4.64 -4.21 12.62
CA ALA A 237 6.01 -4.26 13.11
C ALA A 237 6.47 -5.70 13.37
N LEU A 238 7.62 -6.06 12.82
CA LEU A 238 8.24 -7.37 12.95
C LEU A 238 9.08 -7.41 14.24
N ARG A 239 8.87 -8.43 15.07
CA ARG A 239 9.51 -8.62 16.39
C ARG A 239 10.60 -9.68 16.41
N GLY A 240 10.92 -10.23 15.25
CA GLY A 240 12.01 -11.16 15.04
C GLY A 240 12.21 -11.43 13.56
N ASP A 241 13.23 -12.19 13.23
CA ASP A 241 13.45 -12.65 11.86
C ASP A 241 12.46 -13.79 11.54
N PRO A 242 11.95 -13.85 10.30
CA PRO A 242 11.29 -15.06 9.83
C PRO A 242 12.30 -16.22 9.85
N ALA A 243 11.79 -17.45 9.99
CA ALA A 243 12.66 -18.61 9.84
C ALA A 243 13.33 -18.61 8.46
N LYS A 244 14.50 -19.27 8.35
CA LYS A 244 15.24 -19.32 7.09
C LYS A 244 14.33 -19.78 5.94
N ASP A 245 14.40 -19.07 4.82
CA ASP A 245 13.62 -19.33 3.60
C ASP A 245 12.09 -19.16 3.77
N GLN A 246 11.62 -18.63 4.90
CA GLN A 246 10.22 -18.24 5.10
C GLN A 246 10.01 -16.76 4.74
N PRO A 247 8.84 -16.41 4.20
CA PRO A 247 8.50 -15.02 3.95
C PRO A 247 8.32 -14.24 5.26
N TRP A 248 8.44 -12.92 5.17
CA TRP A 248 8.45 -12.01 6.32
C TRP A 248 7.23 -12.16 7.23
N TYR A 249 6.06 -12.50 6.67
CA TYR A 249 4.80 -12.64 7.42
C TYR A 249 4.73 -13.89 8.30
N HIS A 250 5.76 -14.75 8.30
CA HIS A 250 5.93 -15.81 9.29
C HIS A 250 6.72 -15.37 10.54
N ALA A 251 7.27 -14.17 10.55
CA ALA A 251 7.89 -13.60 11.74
C ALA A 251 6.82 -13.26 12.79
N PRO A 252 7.15 -13.25 14.10
CA PRO A 252 6.28 -12.65 15.11
C PRO A 252 6.01 -11.19 14.76
N THR A 253 4.74 -10.78 14.68
CA THR A 253 4.33 -9.44 14.27
C THR A 253 3.42 -8.78 15.29
N GLU A 254 3.44 -7.47 15.37
CA GLU A 254 2.44 -6.67 16.10
C GLU A 254 1.92 -5.54 15.23
N LEU A 255 0.74 -5.02 15.54
CA LEU A 255 0.22 -3.80 14.92
C LEU A 255 0.66 -2.60 15.75
N VAL A 256 1.27 -1.62 15.09
CA VAL A 256 1.70 -0.36 15.69
C VAL A 256 0.98 0.83 15.09
N HIS A 257 0.78 1.86 15.89
CA HIS A 257 0.19 3.13 15.49
C HIS A 257 1.13 4.29 15.80
N LEU A 258 1.30 5.17 14.82
CA LEU A 258 1.93 6.47 14.97
C LEU A 258 0.88 7.54 14.69
N GLY A 259 0.36 8.15 15.76
CA GLY A 259 -0.79 9.06 15.68
C GLY A 259 -0.53 10.40 14.98
N GLY A 260 0.73 10.73 14.71
CA GLY A 260 1.10 11.98 14.08
C GLY A 260 2.58 12.28 14.27
N GLN A 261 3.02 13.41 13.74
CA GLN A 261 4.40 13.83 13.93
C GLN A 261 4.73 14.16 15.39
N GLY A 262 5.87 13.66 15.87
CA GLY A 262 6.32 13.86 17.24
C GLY A 262 5.57 13.01 18.27
N HIS A 263 4.57 12.24 17.83
CA HIS A 263 3.93 11.24 18.68
C HIS A 263 4.85 10.03 18.84
N ARG A 264 4.66 9.30 19.93
CA ARG A 264 5.31 8.00 20.12
C ARG A 264 4.58 6.94 19.32
N VAL A 265 5.33 5.90 18.93
CA VAL A 265 4.75 4.68 18.37
C VAL A 265 4.13 3.89 19.51
N GLU A 266 2.88 3.48 19.33
CA GLU A 266 2.08 2.71 20.29
C GLU A 266 1.74 1.34 19.70
N THR A 267 1.91 0.27 20.47
CA THR A 267 1.46 -1.07 20.08
C THR A 267 -0.04 -1.20 20.32
N ILE A 268 -0.80 -1.58 19.29
CA ILE A 268 -2.25 -1.73 19.31
C ILE A 268 -2.66 -3.17 19.62
N VAL A 269 -1.99 -4.13 18.97
CA VAL A 269 -2.25 -5.57 19.09
C VAL A 269 -0.91 -6.29 19.03
N ALA A 270 -0.67 -7.20 19.96
CA ALA A 270 0.54 -8.03 20.06
C ALA A 270 0.19 -9.51 19.86
#